data_AF-X1VZD4-F1
#
_entry.id   AF-X1VZD4-F1
#
_cell.length_a   1.000
_cell.length_b   1.000
_cell.length_c   1.000
_cell.angle_alpha   90.00
_cell.angle_beta   90.00
_cell.angle_gamma   90.00
#
_symmetry.space_group_name_H-M   'P 1'
#
loop_
_entity.id
_entity.type
_entity.pdbx_description
1 polymer ?
#
loop_
_entity_poly.entity_id
_entity_poly.type
_entity_poly.pdbx_seq_one_letter_code
_entity_poly.pdbx_strand_id
1 'polypeptide(L)'
;KVGAAPAKQTKARAQATKPVSAPAAQETPPEEAISGEGFNINLDWLKESRETLKWSEDTMLSFITSQYKVSAKSVTEALGKLTREQAEDFVKEINTRLEKQTSLF
;
A
#
# COMPACT_ATOMS: atom_id res chain seq x y z
N LYS A 1 49.07 -45.63 23.56
CA LYS A 1 48.51 -44.41 22.91
C LYS A 1 47.24 -44.85 22.19
N VAL A 2 46.09 -44.49 22.74
CA VAL A 2 44.76 -45.02 22.36
C VAL A 2 44.13 -44.15 21.28
N GLY A 3 43.47 -44.78 20.31
CA GLY A 3 42.25 -44.31 19.63
C GLY A 3 42.45 -43.34 18.46
N ALA A 4 42.16 -43.72 17.22
CA ALA A 4 40.83 -43.92 16.61
C ALA A 4 40.37 -42.66 15.84
N ALA A 5 40.30 -42.79 14.51
CA ALA A 5 39.56 -41.88 13.64
C ALA A 5 38.05 -42.00 13.91
N PRO A 6 37.31 -40.89 13.77
CA PRO A 6 36.20 -40.87 12.80
C PRO A 6 36.19 -39.55 12.01
N ALA A 7 36.07 -39.58 10.68
CA ALA A 7 34.81 -39.66 9.93
C ALA A 7 33.98 -38.35 9.95
N LYS A 8 34.01 -37.69 8.79
CA LYS A 8 32.89 -37.00 8.11
C LYS A 8 32.04 -36.04 8.97
N GLN A 9 32.43 -34.77 8.98
CA GLN A 9 31.54 -33.68 9.40
C GLN A 9 30.79 -33.11 8.18
N THR A 10 29.62 -33.70 7.94
CA THR A 10 28.34 -33.03 7.63
C THR A 10 28.34 -31.80 6.72
N LYS A 11 27.97 -32.05 5.47
CA LYS A 11 27.32 -31.10 4.56
C LYS A 11 25.85 -30.99 4.97
N ALA A 12 25.47 -29.98 5.76
CA ALA A 12 24.07 -29.60 6.01
C ALA A 12 24.01 -28.23 6.71
N ARG A 13 23.95 -27.13 5.94
CA ARG A 13 23.40 -25.87 6.43
C ARG A 13 21.96 -25.78 5.95
N ALA A 14 21.11 -26.60 6.56
CA ALA A 14 19.67 -26.37 6.60
C ALA A 14 19.43 -25.31 7.67
N GLN A 15 19.30 -24.05 7.26
CA GLN A 15 18.76 -23.01 8.14
C GLN A 15 17.25 -22.97 7.97
N ALA A 16 16.58 -23.45 9.02
CA ALA A 16 15.34 -22.93 9.56
C ALA A 16 14.17 -22.69 8.59
N THR A 17 13.39 -23.75 8.36
CA THR A 17 11.93 -23.64 8.33
C THR A 17 11.41 -23.28 9.71
N LYS A 18 10.85 -22.07 9.87
CA LYS A 18 9.68 -21.79 10.71
C LYS A 18 8.88 -20.63 10.08
N PRO A 19 7.55 -20.67 10.15
CA PRO A 19 6.66 -20.25 9.09
C PRO A 19 6.44 -18.75 9.13
N VAL A 20 6.56 -18.06 7.99
CA VAL A 20 5.71 -16.89 7.78
C VAL A 20 4.31 -17.47 7.61
N SER A 21 3.55 -17.37 8.69
CA SER A 21 2.11 -17.45 8.65
C SER A 21 1.64 -16.62 7.46
N ALA A 22 0.98 -17.30 6.53
CA ALA A 22 -0.04 -16.67 5.73
C ALA A 22 -0.98 -15.90 6.67
N PRO A 23 -1.52 -14.80 6.15
CA PRO A 23 -2.88 -14.91 5.70
C PRO A 23 -2.86 -14.62 4.19
N ALA A 24 -3.29 -15.48 3.27
CA ALA A 24 -4.54 -16.25 3.29
C ALA A 24 -5.69 -15.51 4.01
N ALA A 25 -5.74 -14.19 3.84
CA ALA A 25 -6.98 -13.45 3.93
C ALA A 25 -7.62 -13.55 2.54
N GLN A 26 -8.18 -14.73 2.26
CA GLN A 26 -9.31 -14.82 1.35
C GLN A 26 -10.53 -14.49 2.22
N GLU A 27 -10.70 -13.21 2.48
CA GLU A 27 -11.94 -12.63 2.95
C GLU A 27 -12.22 -11.52 1.96
N THR A 28 -13.09 -11.80 0.99
CA THR A 28 -13.97 -10.77 0.42
C THR A 28 -14.76 -10.18 1.57
N PRO A 29 -14.52 -8.93 2.01
CA PRO A 29 -15.48 -8.21 2.82
C PRO A 29 -16.55 -7.68 1.85
N PRO A 30 -17.81 -7.63 2.28
CA PRO A 30 -18.97 -7.50 1.41
C PRO A 30 -18.85 -6.27 0.51
N GLU A 31 -19.01 -6.53 -0.79
CA GLU A 31 -19.36 -5.56 -1.80
C GLU A 31 -20.80 -5.08 -1.54
N GLU A 32 -21.06 -4.41 -0.41
CA GLU A 32 -22.34 -3.75 -0.17
C GLU A 32 -22.25 -2.81 1.05
N ALA A 33 -22.72 -1.57 0.86
CA ALA A 33 -22.90 -0.49 1.83
C ALA A 33 -21.72 0.45 2.16
N ILE A 34 -21.09 1.03 1.14
CA ILE A 34 -20.66 2.44 1.22
C ILE A 34 -21.31 3.19 0.08
N SER A 35 -22.56 3.59 0.31
CA SER A 35 -23.19 4.68 -0.42
C SER A 35 -22.25 5.88 -0.27
N GLY A 36 -21.49 6.17 -1.33
CA GLY A 36 -20.39 7.14 -1.37
C GLY A 36 -20.86 8.58 -1.21
N GLU A 37 -21.40 8.93 -0.05
CA GLU A 37 -21.73 10.30 0.33
C GLU A 37 -20.62 10.93 1.20
N GLY A 38 -19.48 10.25 1.34
CA GLY A 38 -18.40 10.65 2.22
C GLY A 38 -17.24 11.29 1.49
N PHE A 39 -17.38 12.59 1.16
CA PHE A 39 -16.30 13.49 0.69
C PHE A 39 -16.03 13.46 -0.84
N ASN A 40 -16.59 14.45 -1.54
CA ASN A 40 -16.22 14.76 -2.92
C ASN A 40 -14.85 15.44 -2.93
N ILE A 41 -13.78 14.65 -3.01
CA ILE A 41 -12.43 15.18 -3.28
C ILE A 41 -12.49 15.95 -4.60
N ASN A 42 -12.04 17.20 -4.60
CA ASN A 42 -12.05 18.03 -5.79
C ASN A 42 -11.07 17.47 -6.84
N LEU A 43 -11.61 17.04 -7.98
CA LEU A 43 -10.83 16.46 -9.09
C LEU A 43 -9.86 17.47 -9.72
N ASP A 44 -10.19 18.77 -9.68
CA ASP A 44 -9.32 19.83 -10.18
C ASP A 44 -8.09 19.99 -9.29
N TRP A 45 -8.31 20.12 -7.97
CA TRP A 45 -7.23 20.11 -6.96
C TRP A 45 -6.36 18.85 -7.06
N LEU A 46 -6.98 17.69 -7.27
CA LEU A 46 -6.26 16.43 -7.40
C LEU A 46 -5.36 16.42 -8.65
N LYS A 47 -5.86 16.95 -9.77
CA LYS A 47 -5.10 17.08 -11.02
C LYS A 47 -3.91 18.02 -10.81
N GLU A 48 -4.11 19.19 -10.21
CA GLU A 48 -3.02 20.12 -9.91
C GLU A 48 -1.99 19.48 -8.98
N SER A 49 -2.45 18.87 -7.88
CA SER A 49 -1.60 18.18 -6.90
C SER A 49 -0.77 17.07 -7.55
N ARG A 50 -1.39 16.29 -8.43
CA ARG A 50 -0.71 15.26 -9.21
C ARG A 50 0.37 15.86 -10.11
N GLU A 51 0.08 16.95 -10.82
CA GLU A 51 1.04 17.60 -11.72
C GLU A 51 2.22 18.20 -10.96
N THR A 52 1.97 18.83 -9.81
CA THR A 52 3.04 19.32 -8.92
C THR A 52 3.89 18.17 -8.38
N LEU A 53 3.27 17.08 -7.92
CA LEU A 53 4.00 15.88 -7.48
C LEU A 53 4.66 15.11 -8.63
N LYS A 54 4.38 15.46 -9.89
CA LYS A 54 4.76 14.72 -11.11
C LYS A 54 4.32 13.25 -11.06
N TRP A 55 3.19 12.96 -10.44
CA TRP A 55 2.63 11.61 -10.34
C TRP A 55 1.80 11.27 -11.58
N SER A 56 1.80 10.00 -11.97
CA SER A 56 0.88 9.48 -12.98
C SER A 56 -0.43 9.03 -12.34
N GLU A 57 -1.51 8.88 -13.13
CA GLU A 57 -2.79 8.35 -12.62
C GLU A 57 -2.62 6.95 -12.05
N ASP A 58 -1.79 6.12 -12.71
CA ASP A 58 -1.42 4.79 -12.23
C ASP A 58 -0.71 4.83 -10.87
N THR A 59 0.22 5.78 -10.70
CA THR A 59 0.94 5.97 -9.42
C THR A 59 -0.02 6.38 -8.31
N MET A 60 -0.94 7.30 -8.61
CA MET A 60 -1.94 7.77 -7.66
C MET A 60 -2.96 6.66 -7.33
N LEU A 61 -3.41 5.91 -8.33
CA LEU A 61 -4.31 4.76 -8.15
C LEU A 61 -3.64 3.67 -7.32
N SER A 62 -2.39 3.32 -7.64
CA SER A 62 -1.59 2.36 -6.88
C SER A 62 -1.39 2.82 -5.44
N PHE A 63 -1.19 4.12 -5.21
CA PHE A 63 -1.08 4.68 -3.86
C PHE A 63 -2.40 4.52 -3.08
N ILE A 64 -3.53 4.93 -3.64
CA ILE A 64 -4.84 4.85 -2.99
C ILE A 64 -5.22 3.38 -2.71
N THR A 65 -5.05 2.50 -3.70
CA THR A 65 -5.36 1.07 -3.58
C THR A 65 -4.43 0.37 -2.59
N SER A 66 -3.16 0.74 -2.52
CA SER A 66 -2.19 0.21 -1.56
C SER A 66 -2.38 0.74 -0.14
N GLN A 67 -2.69 2.03 0.05
CA GLN A 67 -2.85 2.64 1.37
C GLN A 67 -4.17 2.28 2.02
N TYR A 68 -5.26 2.45 1.29
CA TYR A 68 -6.62 2.29 1.83
C TYR A 68 -7.21 0.91 1.55
N LYS A 69 -6.44 0.02 0.90
CA LYS A 69 -6.85 -1.35 0.52
C LYS A 69 -8.15 -1.38 -0.28
N VAL A 70 -8.42 -0.33 -1.04
CA VAL A 70 -9.58 -0.25 -1.94
C VAL A 70 -9.22 -0.88 -3.28
N SER A 71 -10.12 -1.69 -3.85
CA SER A 71 -9.97 -2.19 -5.21
C SER A 71 -10.70 -1.26 -6.17
N ALA A 72 -9.98 -0.66 -7.10
CA ALA A 72 -10.55 0.26 -8.08
C ALA A 72 -9.80 0.20 -9.42
N LYS A 73 -10.52 0.49 -10.50
CA LYS A 73 -9.95 0.53 -11.87
C LYS A 73 -9.44 1.91 -12.28
N SER A 74 -9.86 2.96 -11.58
CA SER A 74 -9.50 4.34 -11.87
C SER A 74 -9.45 5.17 -10.60
N VAL A 75 -8.68 6.26 -10.59
CA VAL A 75 -8.52 7.13 -9.42
C VAL A 75 -9.88 7.61 -8.91
N THR A 76 -10.76 8.09 -9.79
CA THR A 76 -12.11 8.55 -9.42
C THR A 76 -12.94 7.46 -8.75
N GLU A 77 -12.86 6.21 -9.24
CA GLU A 77 -13.55 5.07 -8.65
C GLU A 77 -12.96 4.72 -7.28
N ALA A 78 -11.63 4.83 -7.13
CA ALA A 78 -10.95 4.61 -5.86
C ALA A 78 -11.37 5.63 -4.82
N LEU A 79 -11.40 6.91 -5.20
CA LEU A 79 -11.81 8.02 -4.32
C LEU A 79 -13.28 7.90 -3.91
N GLY A 80 -14.17 7.48 -4.82
CA GLY A 80 -15.58 7.23 -4.49
C GLY A 80 -15.80 6.05 -3.54
N LYS A 81 -14.81 5.14 -3.42
CA LYS A 81 -14.79 4.03 -2.46
C LYS A 81 -14.12 4.39 -1.14
N LEU A 82 -13.49 5.57 -1.04
CA LEU A 82 -12.93 6.04 0.23
C LEU A 82 -14.04 6.49 1.16
N THR A 83 -13.87 6.18 2.44
CA THR A 83 -14.65 6.80 3.51
C THR A 83 -14.18 8.24 3.74
N ARG A 84 -15.01 9.06 4.39
CA ARG A 84 -14.65 10.46 4.72
C ARG A 84 -13.28 10.56 5.42
N GLU A 85 -13.04 9.72 6.41
CA GLU A 85 -11.77 9.73 7.16
C GLU A 85 -10.57 9.40 6.27
N GLN A 86 -10.72 8.42 5.37
CA GLN A 86 -9.68 8.04 4.42
C GLN A 86 -9.43 9.12 3.37
N ALA A 87 -10.50 9.79 2.92
CA ALA A 87 -10.41 10.91 1.98
C ALA A 87 -9.68 12.10 2.61
N GLU A 88 -9.99 12.45 3.86
CA GLU A 88 -9.29 13.50 4.60
C GLU A 88 -7.82 13.17 4.84
N ASP A 89 -7.53 11.92 5.23
CA ASP A 89 -6.16 11.42 5.38
C ASP A 89 -5.39 11.48 4.05
N PHE A 90 -6.02 11.06 2.94
CA PHE A 90 -5.44 11.13 1.61
C PHE A 90 -5.11 12.57 1.22
N VAL A 91 -6.03 13.51 1.44
CA VAL A 91 -5.79 14.93 1.15
C VAL A 91 -4.63 15.47 1.99
N LYS A 92 -4.54 15.11 3.28
CA LYS A 92 -3.41 15.49 4.15
C LYS A 92 -2.09 14.89 3.68
N GLU A 93 -2.07 13.62 3.27
CA GLU A 93 -0.88 12.96 2.73
C GLU A 93 -0.38 13.64 1.45
N ILE A 94 -1.29 13.97 0.51
CA ILE A 94 -0.95 14.68 -0.71
C ILE A 94 -0.40 16.08 -0.40
N ASN A 95 -1.05 16.84 0.48
CA ASN A 95 -0.55 18.15 0.91
C ASN A 95 0.84 18.05 1.57
N THR A 96 1.03 17.08 2.47
CA THR A 96 2.34 16.84 3.13
C THR A 96 3.43 16.54 2.10
N ARG A 97 3.10 15.79 1.04
CA ARG A 97 4.04 15.50 -0.05
C ARG A 97 4.32 16.73 -0.89
N LEU A 98 3.30 17.55 -1.18
CA LEU A 98 3.46 18.81 -1.91
C LEU A 98 4.38 19.76 -1.15
N GLU A 99 4.16 19.95 0.15
CA GLU A 99 5.01 20.79 1.01
C GLU A 99 6.46 20.29 1.08
N LYS A 100 6.66 18.97 1.15
CA LYS A 100 8.01 18.39 1.08
C LYS A 100 8.67 18.60 -0.27
N GLN A 101 7.91 18.58 -1.36
CA GLN A 101 8.44 18.78 -2.71
C GLN A 101 8.82 20.24 -2.95
N THR A 102 8.04 21.20 -2.43
CA THR A 102 8.35 22.63 -2.51
C THR A 102 9.49 23.05 -1.58
N SER A 103 9.62 22.42 -0.41
CA SER A 103 10.72 22.69 0.53
C SER A 103 12.08 22.15 0.06
N LEU A 104 12.13 21.35 -1.02
CA LEU A 104 13.36 20.76 -1.54
C LEU A 104 14.08 21.65 -2.59
N PHE A 105 13.51 22.81 -2.91
CA PHE A 105 14.05 23.81 -3.83
C PHE A 105 14.36 25.12 -3.09
#